data_AF-A0A7W1EQ93-F1
#
_entry.id   AF-A0A7W1EQ93-F1
#
_cell.length_a   1.000
_cell.length_b   1.000
_cell.length_c   1.000
_cell.angle_alpha   90.00
_cell.angle_beta   90.00
_cell.angle_gamma   90.00
#
_symmetry.space_group_name_H-M   'P 1'
#
loop_
_entity.id
_entity.type
_entity.pdbx_description
1 polymer ?
#
loop_
_entity_poly.entity_id
_entity_poly.type
_entity_poly.pdbx_seq_one_letter_code
_entity_poly.pdbx_strand_id
1 'polypeptide(L)'
;MDVSGIADVQRYEDDHPSGEGASEGEEVRAHEGQHVRRVGRAQTARAAHHRGPAHARRAGPASPDLGTRHAIHAFKHPADATGSPRAAPPSSRSGVVKTLVVDVGGTHVKLLATGHRTARKIGSGPTLTPQEMVDAVRDAASGWLYDRVSIGYPGPVAEHRVLEDPVHLGSGWLGFDFERAFGCPVRIANDAAMQALGSYEGGRMLFLGLGTGLGSALIIDGVVVPLELAHLPYRRGRSFEDYLGRAGLE
;
A
#
# COMPACT_ATOMS: atom_id res chain seq x y z
N MET A 1 -5.57 17.98 0.66
CA MET A 1 -6.39 16.84 0.21
C MET A 1 -7.63 16.83 1.08
N ASP A 2 -8.83 16.46 0.62
CA ASP A 2 -9.91 16.20 1.58
C ASP A 2 -9.74 14.77 2.09
N VAL A 3 -9.59 14.62 3.40
CA VAL A 3 -9.31 13.33 4.06
C VAL A 3 -10.52 12.77 4.81
N SER A 4 -11.67 13.46 4.75
CA SER A 4 -12.88 13.06 5.48
C SER A 4 -13.31 11.62 5.14
N GLY A 5 -13.30 11.25 3.86
CA GLY A 5 -13.59 9.88 3.43
C GLY A 5 -12.46 8.87 3.68
N ILE A 6 -11.22 9.33 3.88
CA ILE A 6 -10.06 8.46 4.12
C ILE A 6 -10.13 7.85 5.52
N ALA A 7 -10.51 8.64 6.53
CA ALA A 7 -10.73 8.15 7.88
C ALA A 7 -11.89 7.14 7.96
N ASP A 8 -12.93 7.29 7.14
CA ASP A 8 -14.04 6.34 7.09
C ASP A 8 -13.62 4.99 6.47
N VAL A 9 -12.75 5.00 5.46
CA VAL A 9 -12.13 3.77 4.92
C VAL A 9 -11.27 3.10 5.99
N GLN A 10 -10.38 3.86 6.63
CA GLN A 10 -9.45 3.31 7.60
C GLN A 10 -10.19 2.70 8.81
N ARG A 11 -11.20 3.40 9.35
CA ARG A 11 -12.04 2.83 10.43
C ARG A 11 -12.75 1.56 9.99
N TYR A 12 -13.26 1.51 8.77
CA TYR A 12 -13.86 0.28 8.25
C TYR A 12 -12.85 -0.87 8.23
N GLU A 13 -11.60 -0.61 7.85
CA GLU A 13 -10.53 -1.60 7.84
C GLU A 13 -10.10 -2.05 9.24
N ASP A 14 -9.99 -1.13 10.18
CA ASP A 14 -9.66 -1.43 11.58
C ASP A 14 -10.77 -2.29 12.22
N ASP A 15 -12.04 -2.02 11.89
CA ASP A 15 -13.21 -2.79 12.36
C ASP A 15 -13.37 -4.15 11.63
N HIS A 16 -12.81 -4.29 10.42
CA HIS A 16 -12.92 -5.48 9.57
C HIS A 16 -11.55 -5.89 9.02
N PRO A 17 -10.61 -6.30 9.89
CA PRO A 17 -9.28 -6.72 9.47
C PRO A 17 -9.44 -7.87 8.45
N SER A 18 -8.67 -7.84 7.38
CA SER A 18 -8.80 -8.77 6.25
C SER A 18 -8.32 -10.20 6.55
N GLY A 19 -8.81 -10.79 7.64
CA GLY A 19 -8.70 -12.20 8.00
C GLY A 19 -10.08 -12.83 8.08
N GLU A 20 -10.21 -14.01 7.45
CA GLU A 20 -11.37 -14.92 7.49
C GLU A 20 -12.59 -14.52 6.64
N GLY A 21 -12.45 -14.71 5.33
CA GLY A 21 -13.56 -15.24 4.53
C GLY A 21 -13.42 -16.76 4.48
N ALA A 22 -14.30 -17.49 5.18
CA ALA A 22 -14.39 -18.95 5.09
C ALA A 22 -14.66 -19.35 3.63
N SER A 23 -13.67 -19.94 2.97
CA SER A 23 -13.90 -20.73 1.77
C SER A 23 -14.42 -22.10 2.23
N GLU A 24 -15.71 -22.36 2.03
CA GLU A 24 -16.23 -23.73 2.02
C GLU A 24 -15.49 -24.48 0.90
N GLY A 25 -14.53 -25.32 1.31
CA GLY A 25 -13.76 -26.17 0.42
C GLY A 25 -14.59 -27.37 0.00
N GLU A 26 -14.88 -27.45 -1.29
CA GLU A 26 -15.42 -28.65 -1.94
C GLU A 26 -14.36 -29.77 -1.89
N GLU A 27 -14.68 -30.82 -1.15
CA GLU A 27 -13.82 -31.96 -0.86
C GLU A 27 -13.76 -32.91 -2.08
N VAL A 28 -12.73 -32.77 -2.92
CA VAL A 28 -12.44 -33.75 -3.98
C VAL A 28 -11.51 -34.84 -3.45
N ARG A 29 -12.09 -36.01 -3.21
CA ARG A 29 -11.42 -37.25 -2.82
C ARG A 29 -10.35 -37.66 -3.83
N ALA A 30 -9.12 -37.82 -3.37
CA ALA A 30 -8.06 -38.51 -4.11
C ALA A 30 -7.77 -39.88 -3.48
N HIS A 31 -7.67 -40.88 -4.35
CA HIS A 31 -7.53 -42.30 -4.05
C HIS A 31 -6.21 -42.66 -3.34
N GLU A 32 -6.32 -43.49 -2.29
CA GLU A 32 -5.19 -44.18 -1.65
C GLU A 32 -4.57 -45.23 -2.58
N GLY A 33 -3.26 -45.13 -2.77
CA GLY A 33 -2.38 -46.19 -3.26
C GLY A 33 -1.31 -46.47 -2.22
N GLN A 34 -1.40 -47.63 -1.56
CA GLN A 34 -0.45 -48.14 -0.58
C GLN A 34 0.92 -48.41 -1.21
N HIS A 35 2.02 -48.08 -0.51
CA HIS A 35 3.22 -48.91 -0.50
C HIS A 35 4.04 -48.70 0.79
N VAL A 36 4.39 -49.81 1.42
CA VAL A 36 5.01 -49.94 2.75
C VAL A 36 6.51 -50.28 2.62
N ARG A 37 7.28 -49.87 3.65
CA ARG A 37 8.62 -50.33 4.13
C ARG A 37 9.80 -49.54 3.55
N ARG A 38 10.83 -49.13 4.32
CA ARG A 38 11.52 -49.83 5.42
C ARG A 38 12.34 -48.87 6.31
N VAL A 39 12.52 -49.27 7.56
CA VAL A 39 13.28 -48.66 8.66
C VAL A 39 14.80 -48.69 8.42
N GLY A 40 15.52 -47.63 8.84
CA GLY A 40 16.98 -47.59 8.97
C GLY A 40 17.43 -46.59 10.06
N ARG A 41 18.27 -47.05 10.98
CA ARG A 41 18.66 -46.43 12.27
C ARG A 41 19.58 -45.20 12.16
N ALA A 42 19.52 -44.43 13.25
CA ALA A 42 20.37 -43.34 13.73
C ALA A 42 21.89 -43.46 13.53
N GLN A 43 22.56 -42.30 13.44
CA GLN A 43 23.82 -42.05 14.15
C GLN A 43 24.08 -40.55 14.36
N THR A 44 24.44 -40.24 15.60
CA THR A 44 24.90 -38.95 16.14
C THR A 44 26.38 -38.71 15.81
N ALA A 45 26.79 -37.45 15.58
CA ALA A 45 28.17 -37.02 15.84
C ALA A 45 28.26 -35.53 16.19
N ARG A 46 29.11 -35.26 17.20
CA ARG A 46 29.33 -34.00 17.92
C ARG A 46 30.22 -33.00 17.16
N ALA A 47 30.14 -31.77 17.66
CA ALA A 47 30.94 -30.58 17.36
C ALA A 47 32.47 -30.75 17.46
N ALA A 48 33.19 -29.91 16.70
CA ALA A 48 34.56 -29.51 17.02
C ALA A 48 34.77 -28.02 16.70
N HIS A 49 35.29 -27.29 17.70
CA HIS A 49 35.85 -25.95 17.60
C HIS A 49 37.21 -25.97 16.89
N HIS A 50 37.44 -25.02 15.98
CA HIS A 50 38.80 -24.56 15.67
C HIS A 50 38.84 -23.04 15.44
N ARG A 51 39.77 -22.38 16.14
CA ARG A 51 40.11 -20.95 16.06
C ARG A 51 41.30 -20.73 15.11
N GLY A 52 41.19 -19.68 14.28
CA GLY A 52 42.29 -18.87 13.70
C GLY A 52 43.04 -19.43 12.48
N PRO A 53 43.57 -18.58 11.57
CA PRO A 53 44.09 -17.24 11.85
C PRO A 53 43.45 -16.08 11.04
N ALA A 54 43.71 -14.87 11.52
CA ALA A 54 43.36 -13.60 10.90
C ALA A 54 44.32 -13.28 9.73
N HIS A 55 43.79 -12.78 8.59
CA HIS A 55 44.54 -11.88 7.71
C HIS A 55 43.63 -11.10 6.74
N ALA A 56 44.00 -9.81 6.62
CA ALA A 56 43.80 -8.88 5.51
C ALA A 56 42.38 -8.37 5.20
N ARG A 57 42.15 -7.10 5.60
CA ARG A 57 41.11 -6.23 5.05
C ARG A 57 41.35 -6.06 3.54
N ARG A 58 40.56 -6.73 2.70
CA ARG A 58 40.34 -6.31 1.31
C ARG A 58 39.31 -5.19 1.30
N ALA A 59 39.66 -4.07 0.67
CA ALA A 59 38.71 -3.04 0.31
C ALA A 59 37.60 -3.67 -0.55
N GLY A 60 36.36 -3.58 -0.08
CA GLY A 60 35.20 -3.97 -0.88
C GLY A 60 35.05 -3.05 -2.09
N PRO A 61 34.42 -3.50 -3.18
CA PRO A 61 34.10 -2.62 -4.29
C PRO A 61 33.22 -1.49 -3.78
N ALA A 62 33.45 -0.28 -4.30
CA ALA A 62 32.65 0.90 -4.01
C ALA A 62 31.16 0.58 -4.18
N SER A 63 30.36 0.92 -3.17
CA SER A 63 28.91 0.88 -3.25
C SER A 63 28.45 1.60 -4.52
N PRO A 64 27.53 1.03 -5.31
CA PRO A 64 26.93 1.79 -6.39
C PRO A 64 26.21 2.99 -5.77
N ASP A 65 26.50 4.15 -6.35
CA ASP A 65 25.82 5.42 -6.10
C ASP A 65 24.30 5.16 -6.15
N LEU A 66 23.62 5.27 -4.99
CA LEU A 66 22.16 5.29 -4.89
C LEU A 66 21.66 6.64 -5.41
N GLY A 67 21.91 6.88 -6.69
CA GLY A 67 21.51 8.03 -7.45
C GLY A 67 20.11 7.85 -8.02
N THR A 68 19.11 7.65 -7.16
CA THR A 68 17.73 7.99 -7.51
C THR A 68 17.17 8.82 -6.37
N ARG A 69 17.24 10.14 -6.55
CA ARG A 69 16.60 11.08 -5.63
C ARG A 69 15.10 11.03 -5.89
N HIS A 70 14.40 10.06 -5.31
CA HIS A 70 12.96 10.18 -5.11
C HIS A 70 12.77 11.32 -4.11
N ALA A 71 12.40 12.50 -4.61
CA ALA A 71 12.13 13.64 -3.75
C ALA A 71 11.00 13.26 -2.80
N ILE A 72 11.27 13.33 -1.50
CA ILE A 72 10.26 13.12 -0.46
C ILE A 72 9.33 14.34 -0.50
N HIS A 73 8.14 14.18 -1.07
CA HIS A 73 7.16 15.26 -1.19
C HIS A 73 6.24 15.26 0.04
N ALA A 74 6.58 16.11 1.02
CA ALA A 74 5.76 16.32 2.21
C ALA A 74 4.54 17.20 1.92
N PHE A 75 3.42 16.96 2.61
CA PHE A 75 2.22 17.80 2.52
C PHE A 75 1.51 17.92 3.88
N LYS A 76 0.77 19.02 4.09
CA LYS A 76 0.11 19.29 5.37
C LYS A 76 -1.27 18.63 5.48
N HIS A 77 -1.57 18.09 6.66
CA HIS A 77 -2.87 17.56 7.07
C HIS A 77 -3.89 18.70 7.01
N PRO A 78 -5.11 18.47 6.49
CA PRO A 78 -6.06 19.55 6.24
C PRO A 78 -6.49 20.30 7.49
N ALA A 79 -6.57 19.62 8.64
CA ALA A 79 -6.94 20.23 9.92
C ALA A 79 -5.89 21.24 10.43
N ASP A 80 -4.62 21.10 10.02
CA ASP A 80 -3.52 21.92 10.52
C ASP A 80 -3.12 23.06 9.56
N ALA A 81 -3.75 23.16 8.38
CA ALA A 81 -3.47 24.20 7.40
C ALA A 81 -4.04 25.57 7.79
N THR A 82 -3.48 26.21 8.83
CA THR A 82 -3.75 27.61 9.17
C THR A 82 -2.86 28.56 8.34
N GLY A 83 -3.44 29.33 7.40
CA GLY A 83 -2.83 30.57 6.87
C GLY A 83 -3.25 31.06 5.48
N SER A 84 -3.88 32.26 5.47
CA SER A 84 -4.17 33.25 4.40
C SER A 84 -5.49 33.16 3.61
N PRO A 85 -6.31 34.25 3.58
CA PRO A 85 -7.61 34.28 2.91
C PRO A 85 -7.42 34.36 1.40
N ARG A 86 -7.62 33.22 0.72
CA ARG A 86 -7.88 33.21 -0.72
C ARG A 86 -9.28 33.78 -0.95
N ALA A 87 -9.40 34.72 -1.90
CA ALA A 87 -10.67 35.34 -2.27
C ALA A 87 -11.78 34.28 -2.40
N ALA A 88 -12.92 34.55 -1.75
CA ALA A 88 -14.03 33.62 -1.65
C ALA A 88 -14.51 33.23 -3.06
N PRO A 89 -14.58 31.93 -3.41
CA PRO A 89 -15.21 31.51 -4.65
C PRO A 89 -16.70 31.86 -4.60
N PRO A 90 -17.36 32.07 -5.76
CA PRO A 90 -18.78 32.38 -5.80
C PRO A 90 -19.58 31.29 -5.08
N SER A 91 -20.44 31.74 -4.18
CA SER A 91 -21.35 30.90 -3.40
C SER A 91 -22.17 30.02 -4.32
N SER A 92 -21.89 28.72 -4.33
CA SER A 92 -22.73 27.73 -5.01
C SER A 92 -22.80 26.43 -4.20
N ARG A 93 -24.03 26.15 -3.77
CA ARG A 93 -24.58 24.93 -3.13
C ARG A 93 -23.88 24.41 -1.87
N SER A 94 -24.63 24.51 -0.77
CA SER A 94 -24.46 23.83 0.52
C SER A 94 -24.64 22.30 0.42
N GLY A 95 -23.90 21.63 -0.47
CA GLY A 95 -23.81 20.17 -0.54
C GLY A 95 -22.49 19.71 0.05
N VAL A 96 -22.52 18.69 0.91
CA VAL A 96 -21.30 17.97 1.30
C VAL A 96 -20.70 17.36 0.03
N VAL A 97 -19.46 17.72 -0.30
CA VAL A 97 -18.74 17.16 -1.45
C VAL A 97 -18.54 15.66 -1.22
N LYS A 98 -19.10 14.82 -2.10
CA LYS A 98 -19.01 13.37 -1.99
C LYS A 98 -17.74 12.87 -2.64
N THR A 99 -16.98 12.06 -1.93
CA THR A 99 -15.70 11.52 -2.39
C THR A 99 -15.80 10.02 -2.48
N LEU A 100 -15.39 9.46 -3.62
CA LEU A 100 -15.07 8.03 -3.74
C LEU A 100 -13.60 7.85 -3.38
N VAL A 101 -13.31 7.11 -2.32
CA VAL A 101 -11.96 6.71 -1.97
C VAL A 101 -11.70 5.34 -2.60
N VAL A 102 -10.54 5.21 -3.25
CA VAL A 102 -10.06 3.99 -3.89
C VAL A 102 -8.68 3.68 -3.32
N ASP A 103 -8.56 2.60 -2.56
CA ASP A 103 -7.29 2.10 -2.05
C ASP A 103 -6.82 0.95 -2.94
N VAL A 104 -5.73 1.17 -3.67
CA VAL A 104 -5.20 0.22 -4.66
C VAL A 104 -4.08 -0.58 -4.00
N GLY A 105 -4.33 -1.86 -3.73
CA GLY A 105 -3.32 -2.79 -3.22
C GLY A 105 -2.96 -3.88 -4.24
N GLY A 106 -1.85 -4.59 -3.98
CA GLY A 106 -1.35 -5.67 -4.84
C GLY A 106 -2.21 -6.95 -4.88
N THR A 107 -3.18 -7.11 -3.97
CA THR A 107 -4.12 -8.24 -4.00
C THR A 107 -5.56 -7.80 -4.23
N HIS A 108 -5.94 -6.61 -3.75
CA HIS A 108 -7.28 -6.09 -3.94
C HIS A 108 -7.28 -4.58 -4.13
N VAL A 109 -8.26 -4.09 -4.87
CA VAL A 109 -8.69 -2.68 -4.84
C VAL A 109 -9.90 -2.58 -3.92
N LYS A 110 -9.86 -1.64 -2.97
CA LYS A 110 -10.97 -1.37 -2.04
C LYS A 110 -11.54 0.01 -2.36
N LEU A 111 -12.85 0.17 -2.17
CA LEU A 111 -13.51 1.44 -2.42
C LEU A 111 -14.64 1.73 -1.42
N LEU A 112 -14.76 3.00 -1.04
CA LEU A 112 -15.84 3.52 -0.20
C LEU A 112 -16.21 4.93 -0.64
N ALA A 113 -17.50 5.20 -0.79
CA ALA A 113 -17.99 6.54 -1.08
C ALA A 113 -18.56 7.21 0.18
N THR A 114 -18.44 8.54 0.27
CA THR A 114 -19.05 9.34 1.34
C THR A 114 -20.52 8.99 1.54
N GLY A 115 -20.89 8.71 2.79
CA GLY A 115 -22.26 8.33 3.17
C GLY A 115 -22.56 6.83 3.06
N HIS A 116 -21.61 6.01 2.59
CA HIS A 116 -21.68 4.56 2.64
C HIS A 116 -20.87 4.01 3.82
N ARG A 117 -21.33 2.89 4.38
CA ARG A 117 -20.72 2.24 5.57
C ARG A 117 -19.99 0.94 5.27
N THR A 118 -20.18 0.40 4.08
CA THR A 118 -19.63 -0.91 3.68
C THR A 118 -18.73 -0.71 2.49
N ALA A 119 -17.45 -0.99 2.65
CA ALA A 119 -16.50 -0.94 1.55
C ALA A 119 -16.81 -2.05 0.55
N ARG A 120 -16.57 -1.77 -0.74
CA ARG A 120 -16.57 -2.79 -1.80
C ARG A 120 -15.13 -3.16 -2.12
N LYS A 121 -14.93 -4.38 -2.60
CA LYS A 121 -13.61 -4.97 -2.83
C LYS A 121 -13.59 -5.68 -4.17
N ILE A 122 -12.52 -5.45 -4.92
CA ILE A 122 -12.28 -6.01 -6.26
C ILE A 122 -10.94 -6.75 -6.20
N GLY A 123 -10.83 -7.89 -6.87
CA GLY A 123 -9.53 -8.55 -7.06
C GLY A 123 -8.58 -7.67 -7.87
N SER A 124 -7.31 -7.64 -7.48
CA SER A 124 -6.23 -7.05 -8.28
C SER A 124 -5.16 -8.09 -8.57
N GLY A 125 -3.95 -7.66 -8.94
CA GLY A 125 -2.81 -8.53 -9.13
C GLY A 125 -1.84 -8.00 -10.19
N PRO A 126 -0.81 -8.79 -10.51
CA PRO A 126 0.35 -8.37 -11.31
C PRO A 126 0.04 -8.01 -12.77
N THR A 127 -1.19 -8.24 -13.23
CA THR A 127 -1.63 -7.90 -14.59
C THR A 127 -2.60 -6.73 -14.62
N LEU A 128 -3.06 -6.22 -13.48
CA LEU A 128 -4.07 -5.16 -13.44
C LEU A 128 -3.47 -3.84 -13.95
N THR A 129 -3.98 -3.37 -15.08
CA THR A 129 -3.66 -2.06 -15.66
C THR A 129 -4.51 -0.94 -15.03
N PRO A 130 -4.12 0.34 -15.11
CA PRO A 130 -4.93 1.43 -14.58
C PRO A 130 -6.30 1.56 -15.26
N GLN A 131 -6.41 1.27 -16.57
CA GLN A 131 -7.69 1.33 -17.27
C GLN A 131 -8.64 0.24 -16.77
N GLU A 132 -8.17 -1.00 -16.64
CA GLU A 132 -8.96 -2.10 -16.07
C GLU A 132 -9.37 -1.80 -14.63
N MET A 133 -8.48 -1.18 -13.84
CA MET A 133 -8.81 -0.73 -12.48
C MET A 133 -9.96 0.29 -12.50
N VAL A 134 -9.88 1.32 -13.36
CA VAL A 134 -10.93 2.34 -13.47
C VAL A 134 -12.26 1.71 -13.86
N ASP A 135 -12.28 0.84 -14.86
CA ASP A 135 -13.51 0.21 -15.34
C ASP A 135 -14.15 -0.65 -14.24
N ALA A 136 -13.34 -1.48 -13.57
CA ALA A 136 -13.80 -2.30 -12.46
C ALA A 136 -14.30 -1.45 -11.27
N VAL A 137 -13.63 -0.34 -10.95
CA VAL A 137 -14.06 0.60 -9.90
C VAL A 137 -15.38 1.26 -10.26
N ARG A 138 -15.59 1.67 -11.52
CA ARG A 138 -16.85 2.29 -11.96
C ARG A 138 -18.01 1.31 -11.88
N ASP A 139 -17.79 0.07 -12.30
CA ASP A 139 -18.78 -1.01 -12.19
C ASP A 139 -19.09 -1.30 -10.71
N ALA A 140 -18.05 -1.47 -9.90
CA ALA A 140 -18.19 -1.72 -8.48
C ALA A 140 -18.79 -0.52 -7.73
N ALA A 141 -18.66 0.72 -8.21
CA ALA A 141 -19.27 1.91 -7.62
C ALA A 141 -20.67 2.20 -8.18
N SER A 142 -21.23 1.33 -9.02
CA SER A 142 -22.58 1.52 -9.57
C SER A 142 -23.61 1.74 -8.45
N GLY A 143 -24.43 2.78 -8.65
CA GLY A 143 -25.41 3.27 -7.67
C GLY A 143 -24.86 4.20 -6.57
N TRP A 144 -23.55 4.43 -6.48
CA TRP A 144 -22.96 5.41 -5.57
C TRP A 144 -22.80 6.76 -6.26
N LEU A 145 -23.07 7.84 -5.52
CA LEU A 145 -22.88 9.20 -6.00
C LEU A 145 -21.59 9.78 -5.43
N TYR A 146 -20.73 10.31 -6.28
CA TYR A 146 -19.50 11.00 -5.90
C TYR A 146 -19.20 12.14 -6.87
N ASP A 147 -18.61 13.21 -6.37
CA ASP A 147 -18.24 14.40 -7.13
C ASP A 147 -16.76 14.38 -7.55
N ARG A 148 -15.95 13.53 -6.92
CA ARG A 148 -14.51 13.39 -7.11
C ARG A 148 -13.99 12.05 -6.59
N VAL A 149 -12.77 11.69 -6.98
CA VAL A 149 -12.08 10.47 -6.55
C VAL A 149 -10.77 10.79 -5.81
N SER A 150 -10.48 10.00 -4.77
CA SER A 150 -9.20 10.00 -4.06
C SER A 150 -8.58 8.60 -4.18
N ILE A 151 -7.38 8.49 -4.72
CA ILE A 151 -6.69 7.22 -4.98
C ILE A 151 -5.49 7.08 -4.05
N GLY A 152 -5.47 6.02 -3.24
CA GLY A 152 -4.28 5.50 -2.57
C GLY A 152 -3.53 4.60 -3.55
N TYR A 153 -2.33 5.01 -3.93
CA TYR A 153 -1.51 4.36 -4.93
C TYR A 153 -0.35 3.59 -4.27
N PRO A 154 -0.10 2.32 -4.64
CA PRO A 154 0.91 1.47 -4.00
C PRO A 154 2.28 1.73 -4.63
N GLY A 155 2.80 2.94 -4.43
CA GLY A 155 4.08 3.37 -4.95
C GLY A 155 4.33 4.87 -4.81
N PRO A 156 5.39 5.38 -5.46
CA PRO A 156 5.82 6.76 -5.32
C PRO A 156 4.88 7.72 -6.06
N VAL A 157 4.45 8.77 -5.35
CA VAL A 157 3.57 9.83 -5.86
C VAL A 157 4.15 11.20 -5.52
N ALA A 158 4.18 12.10 -6.50
CA ALA A 158 4.55 13.50 -6.30
C ALA A 158 3.54 14.43 -6.99
N GLU A 159 3.12 15.49 -6.31
CA GLU A 159 2.19 16.48 -6.86
C GLU A 159 0.92 15.84 -7.47
N HIS A 160 0.39 14.81 -6.81
CA HIS A 160 -0.77 14.02 -7.26
C HIS A 160 -0.56 13.23 -8.56
N ARG A 161 0.69 12.99 -8.97
CA ARG A 161 1.07 12.19 -10.13
C ARG A 161 1.88 10.97 -9.73
N VAL A 162 1.57 9.84 -10.36
CA VAL A 162 2.35 8.60 -10.26
C VAL A 162 3.73 8.83 -10.86
N LEU A 163 4.78 8.39 -10.16
CA LEU A 163 6.16 8.53 -10.63
C LEU A 163 6.72 7.26 -11.27
N GLU A 164 6.26 6.09 -10.83
CA GLU A 164 6.72 4.78 -11.29
C GLU A 164 5.56 3.80 -11.27
N ASP A 165 5.57 2.80 -12.17
CA ASP A 165 4.61 1.70 -12.14
C ASP A 165 4.76 0.89 -10.84
N PRO A 166 3.67 0.34 -10.29
CA PRO A 166 3.68 -0.32 -8.99
C PRO A 166 4.25 -1.74 -9.13
N VAL A 167 5.07 -2.17 -8.15
CA VAL A 167 5.81 -3.45 -8.20
C VAL A 167 4.89 -4.68 -8.32
N HIS A 168 3.69 -4.59 -7.75
CA HIS A 168 2.76 -5.72 -7.60
C HIS A 168 1.54 -5.66 -8.53
N LEU A 169 1.49 -4.73 -9.51
CA LEU A 169 0.41 -4.65 -10.50
C LEU A 169 0.96 -4.61 -11.94
N GLY A 170 0.06 -4.48 -12.92
CA GLY A 170 0.44 -4.32 -14.32
C GLY A 170 1.10 -2.97 -14.60
N SER A 171 1.58 -2.76 -15.82
CA SER A 171 2.24 -1.52 -16.24
C SER A 171 1.26 -0.47 -16.79
N GLY A 172 1.78 0.74 -17.02
CA GLY A 172 1.06 1.83 -17.70
C GLY A 172 0.38 2.83 -16.77
N TRP A 173 0.70 2.81 -15.48
CA TRP A 173 0.21 3.76 -14.47
C TRP A 173 0.91 5.12 -14.59
N LEU A 174 2.20 5.12 -14.96
CA LEU A 174 2.95 6.34 -15.22
C LEU A 174 2.32 7.12 -16.40
N GLY A 175 1.88 8.35 -16.12
CA GLY A 175 1.28 9.23 -17.12
C GLY A 175 -0.17 8.92 -17.47
N PHE A 176 -0.82 7.96 -16.79
CA PHE A 176 -2.23 7.68 -16.99
C PHE A 176 -3.13 8.84 -16.51
N ASP A 177 -4.09 9.25 -17.34
CA ASP A 177 -5.00 10.35 -17.04
C ASP A 177 -6.26 9.84 -16.32
N PHE A 178 -6.16 9.75 -15.00
CA PHE A 178 -7.27 9.30 -14.15
C PHE A 178 -8.45 10.28 -14.15
N GLU A 179 -8.21 11.60 -14.28
CA GLU A 179 -9.30 12.58 -14.30
C GLU A 179 -10.18 12.38 -15.54
N ARG A 180 -9.55 12.16 -16.70
CA ARG A 180 -10.26 11.83 -17.94
C ARG A 180 -10.95 10.48 -17.85
N ALA A 181 -10.31 9.47 -17.26
CA ALA A 181 -10.86 8.11 -17.18
C ALA A 181 -12.08 8.03 -16.24
N PHE A 182 -12.05 8.73 -15.10
CA PHE A 182 -13.20 8.81 -14.18
C PHE A 182 -14.23 9.87 -14.57
N GLY A 183 -13.86 10.87 -15.37
CA GLY A 183 -14.74 11.97 -15.78
C GLY A 183 -15.03 12.98 -14.67
N CYS A 184 -14.22 13.01 -13.61
CA CYS A 184 -14.33 13.95 -12.49
C CYS A 184 -12.93 14.22 -11.90
N PRO A 185 -12.78 15.23 -11.02
CA PRO A 185 -11.48 15.52 -10.41
C PRO A 185 -10.93 14.32 -9.61
N VAL A 186 -9.62 14.07 -9.76
CA VAL A 186 -8.94 12.95 -9.10
C VAL A 186 -7.73 13.47 -8.34
N ARG A 187 -7.51 12.97 -7.12
CA ARG A 187 -6.26 13.17 -6.41
C ARG A 187 -5.64 11.84 -6.06
N ILE A 188 -4.34 11.75 -6.27
CA ILE A 188 -3.55 10.56 -5.96
C ILE A 188 -2.61 10.92 -4.81
N ALA A 189 -2.44 9.97 -3.90
CA ALA A 189 -1.42 9.98 -2.85
C ALA A 189 -0.87 8.56 -2.69
N ASN A 190 0.31 8.45 -2.08
CA ASN A 190 0.81 7.16 -1.62
C ASN A 190 -0.21 6.51 -0.64
N ASP A 191 -0.44 5.22 -0.79
CA ASP A 191 -1.38 4.42 -0.01
C ASP A 191 -1.08 4.47 1.51
N ALA A 192 0.16 4.25 1.92
CA ALA A 192 0.56 4.30 3.33
C ALA A 192 0.39 5.71 3.91
N ALA A 193 0.66 6.75 3.13
CA ALA A 193 0.40 8.13 3.53
C ALA A 193 -1.11 8.41 3.69
N MET A 194 -1.94 7.83 2.82
CA MET A 194 -3.39 7.91 2.91
C MET A 194 -3.91 7.20 4.18
N GLN A 195 -3.47 5.97 4.43
CA GLN A 195 -3.84 5.23 5.64
C GLN A 195 -3.38 5.96 6.91
N ALA A 196 -2.14 6.47 6.92
CA ALA A 196 -1.61 7.26 8.03
C ALA A 196 -2.48 8.49 8.33
N LEU A 197 -2.94 9.23 7.30
CA LEU A 197 -3.87 10.35 7.49
C LEU A 197 -5.17 9.91 8.17
N GLY A 198 -5.68 8.72 7.84
CA GLY A 198 -6.92 8.19 8.39
C GLY A 198 -6.84 7.87 9.89
N SER A 199 -5.66 7.48 10.38
CA SER A 199 -5.42 7.11 11.78
C SER A 199 -4.74 8.20 12.61
N TYR A 200 -4.48 9.39 12.07
CA TYR A 200 -3.69 10.42 12.75
C TYR A 200 -4.47 11.12 13.87
N GLU A 201 -3.97 11.06 15.10
CA GLU A 201 -4.55 11.71 16.29
C GLU A 201 -3.75 12.92 16.80
N GLY A 202 -2.70 13.33 16.09
CA GLY A 202 -1.85 14.47 16.46
C GLY A 202 -0.41 14.10 16.83
N GLY A 203 0.43 15.11 17.05
CA GLY A 203 1.84 14.94 17.43
C GLY A 203 2.69 14.32 16.32
N ARG A 204 3.49 13.30 16.66
CA ARG A 204 4.38 12.60 15.74
C ARG A 204 3.98 11.14 15.63
N MET A 205 3.75 10.66 14.42
CA MET A 205 3.30 9.30 14.14
C MET A 205 4.10 8.68 13.01
N LEU A 206 4.72 7.53 13.26
CA LEU A 206 5.24 6.65 12.22
C LEU A 206 4.17 5.58 11.94
N PHE A 207 3.71 5.54 10.69
CA PHE A 207 2.82 4.50 10.19
C PHE A 207 3.63 3.43 9.44
N LEU A 208 3.33 2.16 9.71
CA LEU A 208 3.88 0.99 9.04
C LEU A 208 2.72 0.07 8.62
N GLY A 209 2.44 0.00 7.32
CA GLY A 209 1.44 -0.90 6.75
C GLY A 209 2.08 -2.22 6.36
N LEU A 210 1.68 -3.31 7.03
CA LEU A 210 2.18 -4.66 6.75
C LEU A 210 1.18 -5.42 5.87
N GLY A 211 1.49 -5.56 4.58
CA GLY A 211 0.60 -6.17 3.59
C GLY A 211 1.34 -7.12 2.66
N THR A 212 1.05 -7.04 1.36
CA THR A 212 1.86 -7.74 0.34
C THR A 212 3.31 -7.29 0.44
N GLY A 213 3.53 -5.97 0.56
CA GLY A 213 4.82 -5.36 0.89
C GLY A 213 4.78 -4.57 2.21
N LEU A 214 5.71 -3.61 2.35
CA LEU A 214 5.80 -2.71 3.50
C LEU A 214 5.47 -1.27 3.06
N GLY A 215 4.33 -0.74 3.48
CA GLY A 215 4.01 0.68 3.35
C GLY A 215 4.54 1.48 4.53
N SER A 216 4.98 2.72 4.31
CA SER A 216 5.43 3.58 5.42
C SER A 216 5.14 5.06 5.20
N ALA A 217 4.79 5.77 6.27
CA ALA A 217 4.65 7.22 6.26
C ALA A 217 4.96 7.80 7.65
N LEU A 218 5.45 9.04 7.69
CA LEU A 218 5.72 9.77 8.91
C LEU A 218 4.88 11.05 8.92
N ILE A 219 4.13 11.28 10.00
CA ILE A 219 3.41 12.52 10.23
C ILE A 219 4.07 13.25 11.39
N ILE A 220 4.49 14.50 11.19
CA ILE A 220 5.06 15.37 12.23
C ILE A 220 4.28 16.67 12.26
N ASP A 221 3.59 16.95 13.35
CA ASP A 221 2.87 18.21 13.57
C ASP A 221 1.93 18.55 12.38
N GLY A 222 1.18 17.54 11.95
CA GLY A 222 0.30 17.59 10.80
C GLY A 222 0.99 17.50 9.44
N VAL A 223 2.31 17.47 9.34
CA VAL A 223 3.01 17.32 8.05
C VAL A 223 3.21 15.84 7.74
N VAL A 224 2.56 15.35 6.68
CA VAL A 224 2.70 13.99 6.17
C VAL A 224 3.89 13.90 5.24
N VAL A 225 4.69 12.86 5.46
CA VAL A 225 5.91 12.54 4.73
C VAL A 225 5.79 11.07 4.32
N PRO A 226 5.40 10.76 3.07
CA PRO A 226 5.46 9.40 2.56
C PRO A 226 6.90 8.88 2.64
N LEU A 227 7.08 7.61 3.02
CA LEU A 227 8.38 6.99 3.14
C LEU A 227 8.42 5.70 2.30
N GLU A 228 9.58 5.44 1.68
CA GLU A 228 9.84 4.21 0.93
C GLU A 228 10.79 3.29 1.72
N LEU A 229 10.44 2.97 2.98
CA LEU A 229 11.29 2.14 3.84
C LEU A 229 11.41 0.70 3.32
N ALA A 230 10.42 0.24 2.55
CA ALA A 230 10.32 -1.09 1.96
C ALA A 230 11.62 -1.54 1.27
N HIS A 231 12.18 -0.65 0.44
CA HIS A 231 13.31 -0.95 -0.43
C HIS A 231 14.67 -0.70 0.21
N LEU A 232 14.71 -0.17 1.44
CA LEU A 232 15.97 0.06 2.14
C LEU A 232 16.63 -1.28 2.52
N PRO A 233 17.96 -1.38 2.43
CA PRO A 233 18.67 -2.59 2.82
C PRO A 233 18.54 -2.83 4.33
N TYR A 234 18.20 -4.06 4.72
CA TYR A 234 18.08 -4.46 6.12
C TYR A 234 19.18 -5.43 6.56
N ARG A 235 19.04 -6.73 6.22
CA ARG A 235 20.01 -7.78 6.63
C ARG A 235 20.17 -8.81 5.52
N ARG A 236 21.34 -9.46 5.49
CA ARG A 236 21.68 -10.53 4.52
C ARG A 236 21.44 -10.14 3.05
N GLY A 237 21.69 -8.87 2.71
CA GLY A 237 21.51 -8.35 1.35
C GLY A 237 20.05 -8.24 0.91
N ARG A 238 19.09 -8.37 1.82
CA ARG A 238 17.66 -8.26 1.57
C ARG A 238 17.09 -6.95 2.15
N SER A 239 16.02 -6.48 1.53
CA SER A 239 15.30 -5.25 1.86
C SER A 239 14.41 -5.40 3.10
N PHE A 240 13.78 -4.34 3.61
CA PHE A 240 12.77 -4.48 4.67
C PHE A 240 11.52 -5.23 4.19
N GLU A 241 11.09 -4.99 2.95
CA GLU A 241 9.93 -5.67 2.35
C GLU A 241 10.10 -7.18 2.30
N ASP A 242 11.31 -7.66 1.95
CA ASP A 242 11.61 -9.11 1.92
C ASP A 242 11.41 -9.80 3.27
N TYR A 243 11.50 -9.05 4.37
CA TYR A 243 11.33 -9.57 5.73
C TYR A 243 9.96 -9.32 6.34
N LEU A 244 9.31 -8.20 5.99
CA LEU A 244 8.10 -7.72 6.65
C LEU A 244 6.85 -7.80 5.76
N GLY A 245 7.02 -7.97 4.44
CA GLY A 245 5.94 -8.28 3.51
C GLY A 245 5.54 -9.76 3.55
N ARG A 246 4.57 -10.14 2.73
CA ARG A 246 3.99 -11.48 2.74
C ARG A 246 5.04 -12.59 2.51
N ALA A 247 6.02 -12.35 1.64
CA ALA A 247 7.10 -13.30 1.36
C ALA A 247 8.01 -13.58 2.57
N GLY A 248 8.04 -12.69 3.57
CA GLY A 248 8.84 -12.86 4.79
C GLY A 248 8.20 -13.79 5.84
N LEU A 249 6.94 -14.19 5.64
CA LEU A 249 6.22 -15.13 6.52
C LEU A 249 6.51 -16.60 6.20
N GLU A 250 7.10 -16.89 5.03
CA GLU A 250 7.48 -18.22 4.54
C GLU A 250 8.92 -18.59 4.94
#